data_AF-A0A4R0XRL4-F1
#
_entry.id   AF-A0A4R0XRL4-F1
#
_cell.length_a   1.000
_cell.length_b   1.000
_cell.length_c   1.000
_cell.angle_alpha   90.00
_cell.angle_beta   90.00
_cell.angle_gamma   90.00
#
_symmetry.space_group_name_H-M   'P 1'
#
loop_
_entity.id
_entity.type
_entity.pdbx_description
1 polymer ?
#
loop_
_entity_poly.entity_id
_entity_poly.type
_entity_poly.pdbx_seq_one_letter_code
_entity_poly.pdbx_strand_id
1 'polypeptide(L)'
;MLKKNYIEFAEKQNFKISSSLSKSDYEYSLIVESKRKFNTETELQDIYFILDILKVNYNKNQAKKELLNLLKGQIINEEESVSNNISQLTDFKKTPKKETIVSVENLTVSFKNANNRKQNVNVIRGVTLKVSRGEIVGLIGESGSGKSVTAKTFIGMNVNSITKADSLIISNIQMVVPNTKKVYKRNSKWRNIRGRKVSYIPQNPMTSLNPTMKIYKQILEVMNLCDRYKRMNRKEKIKEIIELLEKFGISNSKERIKLYPHEFSGGMRQRVVIAMSVIARPDIIIADEPTTALDPTIQASVLSLFKIIAKEYNIAIIFVSHDISVISTLCDHVNVFYAGRIVETAPKYELFTNAKHPYTWALLSSMPQSNNGESELFTLDGSPPNFSSLPAGDPFSVRNKYALEADFKEEPPLIRVPGSIDHYAATWLLHPKSPKVKPPNQVDVIAKQVKEDFKNEKQ
;
A
#
# COMPACT_ATOMS: atom_id res chain seq x y z
N MET A 1 4.08 -6.87 -30.19
CA MET A 1 3.46 -8.19 -29.92
C MET A 1 2.24 -8.08 -29.00
N LEU A 2 2.34 -7.50 -27.80
CA LEU A 2 1.19 -7.30 -26.88
C LEU A 2 -0.05 -6.69 -27.55
N LYS A 3 0.09 -5.55 -28.26
CA LYS A 3 -1.02 -4.93 -29.01
C LYS A 3 -1.70 -5.87 -30.03
N LYS A 4 -0.92 -6.71 -30.73
CA LYS A 4 -1.45 -7.63 -31.75
C LYS A 4 -2.28 -8.74 -31.12
N ASN A 5 -1.82 -9.28 -29.99
CA ASN A 5 -2.53 -10.34 -29.25
C ASN A 5 -3.84 -9.84 -28.61
N TYR A 6 -3.90 -8.57 -28.20
CA TYR A 6 -5.12 -7.95 -27.67
C TYR A 6 -6.11 -7.54 -28.79
N ILE A 7 -5.62 -7.13 -29.96
CA ILE A 7 -6.47 -6.90 -31.14
C ILE A 7 -7.09 -8.24 -31.59
N GLU A 8 -6.29 -9.31 -31.68
CA GLU A 8 -6.80 -10.65 -31.99
C GLU A 8 -7.81 -11.17 -30.94
N PHE A 9 -7.62 -10.81 -29.66
CA PHE A 9 -8.58 -11.14 -28.60
C PHE A 9 -9.89 -10.37 -28.76
N ALA A 10 -9.83 -9.07 -29.05
CA ALA A 10 -11.01 -8.25 -29.30
C ALA A 10 -11.77 -8.69 -30.56
N GLU A 11 -11.07 -9.04 -31.63
CA GLU A 11 -11.67 -9.61 -32.85
C GLU A 11 -12.37 -10.95 -32.57
N LYS A 12 -11.77 -11.81 -31.75
CA LYS A 12 -12.41 -13.06 -31.28
C LYS A 12 -13.66 -12.84 -30.43
N GLN A 13 -13.80 -11.67 -29.81
CA GLN A 13 -15.00 -11.26 -29.06
C GLN A 13 -16.00 -10.47 -29.92
N ASN A 14 -15.86 -10.51 -31.26
CA ASN A 14 -16.70 -9.80 -32.24
C ASN A 14 -16.63 -8.26 -32.16
N PHE A 15 -15.50 -7.70 -31.72
CA PHE A 15 -15.20 -6.29 -31.89
C PHE A 15 -14.44 -6.06 -33.19
N LYS A 16 -14.88 -5.08 -33.99
CA LYS A 16 -14.15 -4.61 -35.16
C LYS A 16 -13.28 -3.44 -34.73
N ILE A 17 -11.96 -3.63 -34.77
CA ILE A 17 -11.00 -2.57 -34.47
C ILE A 17 -10.51 -2.00 -35.81
N SER A 18 -10.75 -0.72 -36.06
CA SER A 18 -10.19 -0.02 -37.22
C SER A 18 -9.26 1.09 -36.74
N SER A 19 -8.07 1.18 -37.34
CA SER A 19 -7.13 2.26 -37.11
C SER A 19 -7.28 3.31 -38.20
N SER A 20 -7.61 4.55 -37.84
CA SER A 20 -7.48 5.69 -38.75
C SER A 20 -6.16 6.41 -38.48
N LEU A 21 -5.34 6.59 -39.52
CA LEU A 21 -4.15 7.42 -39.48
C LEU A 21 -4.53 8.86 -39.83
N SER A 22 -4.60 9.74 -38.84
CA SER A 22 -4.59 11.19 -39.05
C SER A 22 -3.13 11.65 -39.19
N LYS A 23 -2.83 12.44 -40.24
CA LYS A 23 -1.47 12.85 -40.62
C LYS A 23 -0.90 14.02 -39.81
N SER A 24 -1.58 14.49 -38.77
CA SER A 24 -1.10 15.56 -37.90
C SER A 24 -1.05 15.07 -36.46
N ASP A 25 0.18 14.94 -35.96
CA ASP A 25 0.58 14.52 -34.61
C ASP A 25 0.25 13.07 -34.22
N TYR A 26 1.12 12.50 -33.39
CA TYR A 26 1.23 11.08 -33.01
C TYR A 26 0.03 10.55 -32.18
N GLU A 27 -1.21 10.79 -32.60
CA GLU A 27 -2.40 10.18 -32.03
C GLU A 27 -2.91 9.04 -32.93
N TYR A 28 -2.73 7.81 -32.45
CA TYR A 28 -3.46 6.67 -32.99
C TYR A 28 -4.87 6.67 -32.38
N SER A 29 -5.88 7.01 -33.17
CA SER A 29 -7.27 6.73 -32.82
C SER A 29 -7.64 5.31 -33.24
N LEU A 30 -7.89 4.44 -32.25
CA LEU A 30 -8.48 3.12 -32.48
C LEU A 30 -10.00 3.26 -32.34
N ILE A 31 -10.73 3.02 -33.43
CA ILE A 31 -12.19 2.95 -33.44
C ILE A 31 -12.57 1.49 -33.17
N VAL A 32 -13.26 1.24 -32.06
CA VAL A 32 -13.70 -0.09 -31.63
C VAL A 32 -15.21 -0.17 -31.78
N GLU A 33 -15.69 -0.91 -32.78
CA GLU A 33 -17.13 -1.15 -33.00
C GLU A 33 -17.51 -2.54 -32.47
N SER A 34 -18.43 -2.61 -31.50
CA SER A 34 -19.01 -3.88 -31.05
C SER A 34 -20.05 -4.38 -32.06
N LYS A 35 -19.95 -5.64 -32.49
CA LYS A 35 -21.02 -6.32 -33.26
C LYS A 35 -21.95 -7.18 -32.40
N ARG A 36 -21.83 -7.15 -31.07
CA ARG A 36 -22.59 -8.01 -30.14
C ARG A 36 -23.50 -7.18 -29.21
N LYS A 37 -24.67 -7.74 -28.88
CA LYS A 37 -25.53 -7.26 -27.77
C LYS A 37 -24.99 -7.82 -26.45
N PHE A 38 -24.81 -6.98 -25.43
CA PHE A 38 -24.25 -7.36 -24.13
C PHE A 38 -25.39 -7.53 -23.13
N ASN A 39 -25.49 -8.71 -22.52
CA ASN A 39 -26.64 -9.07 -21.68
C ASN A 39 -26.27 -9.23 -20.20
N THR A 40 -24.98 -9.11 -19.83
CA THR A 40 -24.53 -9.31 -18.44
C THR A 40 -23.53 -8.24 -17.99
N GLU A 41 -23.56 -7.94 -16.69
CA GLU A 41 -22.73 -6.92 -16.03
C GLU A 41 -21.22 -7.25 -16.09
N THR A 42 -20.88 -8.54 -16.06
CA THR A 42 -19.49 -9.05 -16.23
C THR A 42 -18.92 -8.79 -17.61
N GLU A 43 -19.72 -8.92 -18.68
CA GLU A 43 -19.26 -8.69 -20.06
C GLU A 43 -18.90 -7.22 -20.30
N LEU A 44 -19.57 -6.29 -19.62
CA LEU A 44 -19.28 -4.85 -19.71
C LEU A 44 -17.96 -4.49 -19.00
N GLN A 45 -17.64 -5.15 -17.89
CA GLN A 45 -16.39 -4.93 -17.15
C GLN A 45 -15.16 -5.39 -17.94
N ASP A 46 -15.27 -6.50 -18.67
CA ASP A 46 -14.20 -6.99 -19.55
C ASP A 46 -13.90 -6.02 -20.71
N ILE A 47 -14.92 -5.32 -21.22
CA ILE A 47 -14.74 -4.29 -22.26
C ILE A 47 -13.97 -3.09 -21.72
N TYR A 48 -14.33 -2.61 -20.53
CA TYR A 48 -13.58 -1.53 -19.88
C TYR A 48 -12.12 -1.93 -19.64
N PHE A 49 -11.86 -3.18 -19.25
CA PHE A 49 -10.51 -3.71 -19.08
C PHE A 49 -9.72 -3.74 -20.40
N ILE A 50 -10.32 -4.17 -21.51
CA ILE A 50 -9.69 -4.17 -22.84
C ILE A 50 -9.38 -2.73 -23.29
N LEU A 51 -10.32 -1.79 -23.10
CA LEU A 51 -10.16 -0.39 -23.50
C LEU A 51 -9.08 0.33 -22.67
N ASP A 52 -9.02 0.07 -21.36
CA ASP A 52 -8.05 0.66 -20.44
C ASP A 52 -6.62 0.13 -20.70
N ILE A 53 -6.47 -1.18 -20.95
CA ILE A 53 -5.19 -1.78 -21.36
C ILE A 53 -4.70 -1.23 -22.71
N LEU A 54 -5.61 -0.98 -23.65
CA LEU A 54 -5.25 -0.48 -24.98
C LEU A 54 -4.90 1.02 -25.00
N LYS A 55 -5.02 1.74 -23.88
CA LYS A 55 -4.84 3.21 -23.77
C LYS A 55 -5.58 3.96 -24.89
N VAL A 56 -6.77 3.50 -25.26
CA VAL A 56 -7.60 4.21 -26.24
C VAL A 56 -8.17 5.43 -25.52
N ASN A 57 -7.94 6.63 -26.06
CA ASN A 57 -8.46 7.90 -25.55
C ASN A 57 -9.99 7.97 -25.68
N TYR A 58 -10.70 7.11 -24.95
CA TYR A 58 -12.13 7.27 -24.75
C TYR A 58 -12.33 8.31 -23.65
N ASN A 59 -12.84 9.47 -24.03
CA ASN A 59 -13.32 10.45 -23.07
C ASN A 59 -14.35 9.75 -22.17
N LYS A 60 -14.12 9.71 -20.85
CA LYS A 60 -14.99 9.04 -19.86
C LYS A 60 -16.47 9.43 -20.03
N ASN A 61 -16.74 10.67 -20.44
CA ASN A 61 -18.11 11.15 -20.65
C ASN A 61 -18.75 10.60 -21.93
N GLN A 62 -17.95 10.31 -22.96
CA GLN A 62 -18.42 9.77 -24.23
C GLN A 62 -18.64 8.26 -24.13
N ALA A 63 -17.74 7.52 -23.47
CA ALA A 63 -17.94 6.11 -23.12
C ALA A 63 -19.21 5.93 -22.26
N LYS A 64 -19.42 6.80 -21.27
CA LYS A 64 -20.63 6.82 -20.44
C LYS A 64 -21.91 7.06 -21.28
N LYS A 65 -21.85 7.97 -22.27
CA LYS A 65 -23.00 8.31 -23.12
C LYS A 65 -23.36 7.19 -24.10
N GLU A 66 -22.35 6.52 -24.68
CA GLU A 66 -22.55 5.34 -25.53
C GLU A 66 -23.10 4.16 -24.73
N LEU A 67 -22.58 3.92 -23.52
CA LEU A 67 -23.09 2.89 -22.61
C LEU A 67 -24.56 3.15 -22.22
N LEU A 68 -24.91 4.41 -21.92
CA LEU A 68 -26.28 4.82 -21.63
C LEU A 68 -27.22 4.61 -22.82
N ASN A 69 -26.77 4.88 -24.04
CA ASN A 69 -27.56 4.65 -25.24
C ASN A 69 -27.72 3.15 -25.57
N LEU A 70 -26.68 2.35 -25.34
CA LEU A 70 -26.72 0.88 -25.49
C LEU A 70 -27.68 0.22 -24.49
N LEU A 71 -27.68 0.67 -23.24
CA LEU A 71 -28.57 0.17 -22.19
C LEU A 71 -30.03 0.62 -22.41
N LYS A 72 -30.25 1.88 -22.83
CA LYS A 72 -31.60 2.38 -23.18
C LYS A 72 -32.19 1.70 -24.42
N GLY A 73 -31.35 1.29 -25.37
CA GLY A 73 -31.79 0.65 -26.60
C GLY A 73 -32.17 -0.83 -26.48
N GLN A 74 -32.02 -1.46 -25.30
CA GLN A 74 -32.19 -2.90 -25.14
C GLN A 74 -33.26 -3.33 -24.13
N ILE A 75 -33.93 -2.40 -23.46
CA ILE A 75 -35.04 -2.70 -22.56
C ILE A 75 -36.22 -1.82 -22.94
N ILE A 76 -37.04 -2.31 -23.87
CA ILE A 76 -38.40 -1.78 -24.04
C ILE A 76 -39.20 -2.41 -22.90
N ASN A 77 -39.70 -1.53 -22.03
CA ASN A 77 -40.54 -1.74 -20.85
C ASN A 77 -39.78 -1.59 -19.53
N GLU A 78 -40.17 -0.54 -18.79
CA GLU A 78 -39.77 -0.16 -17.42
C GLU A 78 -38.61 0.85 -17.30
N GLU A 79 -38.90 2.11 -17.64
CA GLU A 79 -38.02 3.26 -17.37
C GLU A 79 -37.73 3.50 -15.87
N GLU A 80 -38.58 3.01 -14.96
CA GLU A 80 -38.41 3.15 -13.50
C GLU A 80 -37.44 2.13 -12.88
N SER A 81 -37.33 0.91 -13.41
CA SER A 81 -36.38 -0.09 -12.90
C SER A 81 -34.96 0.18 -13.39
N VAL A 82 -34.82 0.73 -14.61
CA VAL A 82 -33.54 1.15 -15.19
C VAL A 82 -32.97 2.39 -14.51
N SER A 83 -33.79 3.38 -14.17
CA SER A 83 -33.32 4.56 -13.42
C SER A 83 -32.88 4.23 -11.99
N ASN A 84 -33.52 3.25 -11.35
CA ASN A 84 -33.11 2.73 -10.04
C ASN A 84 -31.86 1.83 -10.08
N ASN A 85 -31.70 1.00 -11.12
CA ASN A 85 -30.48 0.21 -11.30
C ASN A 85 -29.29 1.08 -11.75
N ILE A 86 -29.54 2.11 -12.56
CA ILE A 86 -28.53 3.11 -12.94
C ILE A 86 -28.21 4.03 -11.76
N SER A 87 -29.18 4.43 -10.95
CA SER A 87 -28.90 5.17 -9.71
C SER A 87 -28.04 4.33 -8.77
N GLN A 88 -28.32 3.03 -8.60
CA GLN A 88 -27.47 2.08 -7.87
C GLN A 88 -26.06 1.88 -8.50
N LEU A 89 -25.94 1.87 -9.84
CA LEU A 89 -24.65 1.85 -10.56
C LEU A 89 -23.91 3.20 -10.51
N THR A 90 -24.60 4.32 -10.26
CA THR A 90 -24.00 5.64 -10.02
C THR A 90 -23.81 5.95 -8.53
N ASP A 91 -24.47 5.20 -7.66
CA ASP A 91 -24.40 5.17 -6.20
C ASP A 91 -23.44 4.08 -5.71
N PHE A 92 -22.49 3.67 -6.57
CA PHE A 92 -21.17 3.36 -6.06
C PHE A 92 -20.73 4.58 -5.28
N LYS A 93 -20.96 4.51 -3.95
CA LYS A 93 -20.67 5.55 -2.97
C LYS A 93 -19.48 6.30 -3.51
N LYS A 94 -19.67 7.57 -3.88
CA LYS A 94 -18.55 8.52 -3.91
C LYS A 94 -17.92 8.36 -2.54
N THR A 95 -16.92 7.50 -2.43
CA THR A 95 -16.06 7.44 -1.27
C THR A 95 -15.58 8.87 -1.18
N PRO A 96 -15.92 9.60 -0.10
CA PRO A 96 -15.53 10.99 0.02
C PRO A 96 -14.05 11.01 -0.27
N LYS A 97 -13.63 11.75 -1.32
CA LYS A 97 -12.29 11.65 -1.89
C LYS A 97 -11.32 12.05 -0.80
N LYS A 98 -10.82 11.07 -0.04
CA LYS A 98 -9.98 11.31 1.13
C LYS A 98 -8.75 12.06 0.63
N GLU A 99 -8.38 13.12 1.34
CA GLU A 99 -7.19 13.90 1.02
C GLU A 99 -6.00 12.95 0.92
N THR A 100 -5.27 12.99 -0.19
CA THR A 100 -4.10 12.13 -0.40
C THR A 100 -2.90 12.77 0.29
N ILE A 101 -2.32 12.07 1.27
CA ILE A 101 -1.18 12.57 2.05
C ILE A 101 0.14 12.17 1.42
N VAL A 102 0.25 10.93 0.94
CA VAL A 102 1.40 10.46 0.18
C VAL A 102 0.92 9.89 -1.15
N SER A 103 1.58 10.30 -2.22
CA SER A 103 1.43 9.69 -3.54
C SER A 103 2.80 9.58 -4.18
N VAL A 104 3.12 8.39 -4.65
CA VAL A 104 4.35 8.14 -5.40
C VAL A 104 4.04 7.25 -6.59
N GLU A 105 4.63 7.57 -7.72
CA GLU A 105 4.48 6.83 -8.96
C GLU A 105 5.85 6.39 -9.47
N ASN A 106 5.96 5.09 -9.76
CA ASN A 106 7.16 4.47 -10.35
C ASN A 106 8.46 4.80 -9.59
N LEU A 107 8.42 4.67 -8.27
CA LEU A 107 9.59 4.87 -7.41
C LEU A 107 10.67 3.86 -7.72
N THR A 108 11.90 4.35 -7.91
CA THR A 108 13.11 3.55 -8.01
C THR A 108 14.17 4.07 -7.05
N VAL A 109 14.87 3.15 -6.39
CA VAL A 109 15.95 3.47 -5.46
C VAL A 109 17.10 2.52 -5.74
N SER A 110 18.25 3.09 -6.07
CA SER A 110 19.46 2.32 -6.33
C SER A 110 20.61 2.74 -5.42
N PHE A 111 21.45 1.80 -5.04
CA PHE A 111 22.65 2.03 -4.24
C PHE A 111 23.89 1.59 -5.04
N LYS A 112 25.06 2.15 -4.72
CA LYS A 112 26.31 1.64 -5.29
C LYS A 112 26.54 0.21 -4.80
N ASN A 113 26.90 -0.69 -5.71
CA ASN A 113 27.25 -2.05 -5.35
C ASN A 113 28.53 -2.04 -4.50
N ALA A 114 28.51 -2.74 -3.36
CA ALA A 114 29.66 -2.84 -2.46
C ALA A 114 30.84 -3.56 -3.15
N ASN A 115 30.56 -4.59 -3.93
CA ASN A 115 31.57 -5.43 -4.59
C ASN A 115 32.07 -4.81 -5.91
N ASN A 116 31.26 -3.96 -6.54
CA ASN A 116 31.66 -3.26 -7.76
C ASN A 116 31.09 -1.82 -7.76
N ARG A 117 31.86 -0.88 -7.22
CA ARG A 117 31.44 0.52 -7.07
C ARG A 117 31.08 1.24 -8.38
N LYS A 118 31.37 0.66 -9.55
CA LYS A 118 30.95 1.17 -10.87
C LYS A 118 29.52 0.77 -11.24
N GLN A 119 28.94 -0.24 -10.57
CA GLN A 119 27.57 -0.69 -10.79
C GLN A 119 26.64 -0.20 -9.67
N ASN A 120 25.39 0.08 -10.04
CA ASN A 120 24.33 0.35 -9.08
C ASN A 120 23.42 -0.88 -8.96
N VAL A 121 22.99 -1.18 -7.73
CA VAL A 121 21.99 -2.21 -7.42
C VAL A 121 20.65 -1.51 -7.22
N ASN A 122 19.65 -1.87 -8.03
CA ASN A 122 18.29 -1.36 -7.90
C ASN A 122 17.56 -2.14 -6.81
N VAL A 123 17.39 -1.53 -5.63
CA VAL A 123 16.68 -2.14 -4.50
C VAL A 123 15.18 -1.93 -4.61
N ILE A 124 14.74 -0.76 -5.10
CA ILE A 124 13.33 -0.50 -5.40
C ILE A 124 13.17 -0.34 -6.91
N ARG A 125 12.22 -1.07 -7.50
CA ARG A 125 12.12 -1.33 -8.94
C ARG A 125 10.76 -0.99 -9.53
N GLY A 126 10.24 0.21 -9.24
CA GLY A 126 8.98 0.71 -9.78
C GLY A 126 7.81 0.53 -8.81
N VAL A 127 7.89 1.18 -7.66
CA VAL A 127 6.82 1.16 -6.64
C VAL A 127 5.88 2.35 -6.85
N THR A 128 4.59 2.05 -6.98
CA THR A 128 3.51 3.05 -6.98
C THR A 128 2.66 2.83 -5.73
N LEU A 129 2.46 3.89 -4.94
CA LEU A 129 1.78 3.82 -3.66
C LEU A 129 0.99 5.11 -3.41
N LYS A 130 -0.18 4.98 -2.80
CA LYS A 130 -1.02 6.08 -2.35
C LYS A 130 -1.44 5.85 -0.90
N VAL A 131 -1.46 6.91 -0.10
CA VAL A 131 -1.90 6.88 1.29
C VAL A 131 -2.77 8.10 1.55
N SER A 132 -4.00 7.84 2.00
CA SER A 132 -4.99 8.88 2.27
C SER A 132 -4.99 9.30 3.74
N ARG A 133 -5.56 10.46 4.05
CA ARG A 133 -5.67 10.96 5.41
C ARG A 133 -6.49 10.00 6.28
N GLY A 134 -5.97 9.71 7.47
CA GLY A 134 -6.60 8.80 8.44
C GLY A 134 -6.64 7.32 7.99
N GLU A 135 -5.96 6.97 6.91
CA GLU A 135 -5.83 5.60 6.41
C GLU A 135 -4.57 4.93 6.97
N ILE A 136 -4.67 3.66 7.34
CA ILE A 136 -3.52 2.83 7.70
C ILE A 136 -3.18 1.90 6.53
N VAL A 137 -2.03 2.15 5.91
CA VAL A 137 -1.52 1.36 4.79
C VAL A 137 -0.37 0.47 5.25
N GLY A 138 -0.53 -0.84 5.07
CA GLY A 138 0.45 -1.85 5.41
C GLY A 138 1.45 -2.11 4.29
N LEU A 139 2.75 -2.19 4.62
CA LEU A 139 3.78 -2.75 3.76
C LEU A 139 4.25 -4.08 4.39
N ILE A 140 4.02 -5.18 3.69
CA ILE A 140 4.31 -6.55 4.18
C ILE A 140 5.25 -7.30 3.23
N GLY A 141 6.03 -8.23 3.74
CA GLY A 141 6.94 -9.07 2.95
C GLY A 141 8.15 -9.51 3.76
N GLU A 142 8.97 -10.40 3.19
CA GLU A 142 10.18 -10.94 3.83
C GLU A 142 11.22 -9.84 4.15
N SER A 143 12.11 -10.12 5.08
CA SER A 143 13.24 -9.23 5.37
C SER A 143 14.05 -8.96 4.09
N GLY A 144 14.48 -7.72 3.90
CA GLY A 144 15.22 -7.31 2.71
C GLY A 144 14.36 -7.05 1.45
N SER A 145 13.04 -7.26 1.46
CA SER A 145 12.19 -7.07 0.26
C SER A 145 12.06 -5.61 -0.26
N GLY A 146 12.59 -4.62 0.47
CA GLY A 146 12.59 -3.20 0.08
C GLY A 146 11.60 -2.31 0.86
N LYS A 147 10.87 -2.85 1.84
CA LYS A 147 9.88 -2.09 2.63
C LYS A 147 10.49 -0.88 3.35
N SER A 148 11.54 -1.09 4.15
CA SER A 148 12.20 -0.02 4.92
C SER A 148 12.90 1.00 4.02
N VAL A 149 13.43 0.58 2.86
CA VAL A 149 14.01 1.50 1.86
C VAL A 149 12.92 2.39 1.25
N THR A 150 11.74 1.82 0.96
CA THR A 150 10.58 2.59 0.49
C THR A 150 10.13 3.59 1.57
N ALA A 151 9.94 3.12 2.81
CA ALA A 151 9.56 3.94 3.96
C ALA A 151 10.54 5.12 4.18
N LYS A 152 11.85 4.84 4.20
CA LYS A 152 12.91 5.86 4.37
C LYS A 152 12.99 6.85 3.21
N THR A 153 12.43 6.52 2.04
CA THR A 153 12.37 7.45 0.90
C THR A 153 11.47 8.63 1.22
N PHE A 154 10.35 8.41 1.91
CA PHE A 154 9.39 9.47 2.26
C PHE A 154 9.91 10.45 3.32
N ILE A 155 11.07 10.18 3.89
CA ILE A 155 11.82 11.09 4.78
C ILE A 155 13.20 11.43 4.24
N GLY A 156 13.56 10.99 3.04
CA GLY A 156 14.86 11.28 2.41
C GLY A 156 16.07 10.75 3.20
N MET A 157 15.94 9.62 3.89
CA MET A 157 16.98 9.05 4.75
C MET A 157 17.73 7.86 4.11
N ASN A 158 17.52 7.60 2.82
CA ASN A 158 18.34 6.66 2.06
C ASN A 158 19.68 7.31 1.65
N VAL A 159 20.63 7.33 2.59
CA VAL A 159 21.98 7.90 2.39
C VAL A 159 22.68 7.19 1.22
N ASN A 160 23.41 7.96 0.40
CA ASN A 160 24.15 7.47 -0.77
C ASN A 160 23.32 6.74 -1.84
N SER A 161 21.99 6.90 -1.82
CA SER A 161 21.13 6.35 -2.86
C SER A 161 20.93 7.31 -4.04
N ILE A 162 20.50 6.73 -5.16
CA ILE A 162 19.92 7.44 -6.29
C ILE A 162 18.44 7.12 -6.28
N THR A 163 17.63 8.11 -5.90
CA THR A 163 16.17 8.00 -5.87
C THR A 163 15.57 8.71 -7.07
N LYS A 164 14.74 7.99 -7.83
CA LYS A 164 13.94 8.56 -8.92
C LYS A 164 12.48 8.15 -8.78
N ALA A 165 11.58 8.99 -9.24
CA ALA A 165 10.15 8.70 -9.33
C ALA A 165 9.55 9.54 -10.46
N ASP A 166 8.44 9.07 -11.04
CA ASP A 166 7.67 9.86 -12.00
C ASP A 166 6.88 10.97 -11.27
N SER A 167 6.36 10.67 -10.09
CA SER A 167 5.76 11.61 -9.16
C SER A 167 6.09 11.23 -7.71
N LEU A 168 6.28 12.22 -6.84
CA LEU A 168 6.40 12.02 -5.40
C LEU A 168 5.88 13.28 -4.68
N ILE A 169 4.71 13.14 -4.08
CA ILE A 169 4.03 14.18 -3.31
C ILE A 169 3.88 13.70 -1.86
N ILE A 170 4.31 14.54 -0.92
CA ILE A 170 4.21 14.28 0.52
C ILE A 170 3.58 15.51 1.18
N SER A 171 2.40 15.36 1.77
CA SER A 171 1.64 16.44 2.41
C SER A 171 1.53 17.68 1.51
N ASN A 172 1.11 17.47 0.25
CA ASN A 172 0.99 18.50 -0.79
C ASN A 172 2.32 19.16 -1.21
N ILE A 173 3.47 18.61 -0.83
CA ILE A 173 4.80 19.09 -1.24
C ILE A 173 5.35 18.19 -2.34
N GLN A 174 5.61 18.77 -3.51
CA GLN A 174 6.30 18.09 -4.62
C GLN A 174 7.78 17.86 -4.28
N MET A 175 8.20 16.61 -4.38
CA MET A 175 9.55 16.14 -4.01
C MET A 175 10.39 15.67 -5.20
N VAL A 176 9.81 15.56 -6.39
CA VAL A 176 10.55 15.41 -7.64
C VAL A 176 11.00 16.79 -8.12
N VAL A 177 12.26 16.91 -8.56
CA VAL A 177 12.80 18.13 -9.15
C VAL A 177 12.10 18.36 -10.51
N PRO A 178 11.52 19.56 -10.77
CA PRO A 178 10.82 19.86 -12.02
C PRO A 178 11.61 19.50 -13.27
N ASN A 179 10.92 19.00 -14.29
CA ASN A 179 11.51 18.54 -15.56
C ASN A 179 12.59 17.46 -15.41
N THR A 180 12.60 16.76 -14.28
CA THR A 180 13.45 15.58 -14.06
C THR A 180 12.62 14.47 -13.39
N LYS A 181 13.22 13.29 -13.25
CA LYS A 181 12.68 12.21 -12.42
C LYS A 181 13.40 12.07 -11.07
N LYS A 182 14.27 13.02 -10.70
CA LYS A 182 15.14 12.90 -9.51
C LYS A 182 14.43 13.48 -8.29
N VAL A 183 14.51 12.79 -7.16
CA VAL A 183 14.02 13.31 -5.87
C VAL A 183 15.04 14.31 -5.30
N TYR A 184 14.56 15.38 -4.66
CA TYR A 184 15.43 16.38 -4.03
C TYR A 184 16.40 15.75 -3.03
N LYS A 185 17.70 16.03 -3.17
CA LYS A 185 18.74 15.65 -2.19
C LYS A 185 18.98 16.71 -1.11
N ARG A 186 18.63 17.98 -1.39
CA ARG A 186 18.97 19.11 -0.50
C ARG A 186 18.19 19.03 0.80
N ASN A 187 18.90 19.10 1.93
CA ASN A 187 18.30 19.02 3.27
C ASN A 187 17.26 20.13 3.54
N SER A 188 17.32 21.29 2.88
CA SER A 188 16.36 22.38 3.11
C SER A 188 14.91 21.99 2.82
N LYS A 189 14.64 21.26 1.71
CA LYS A 189 13.32 20.72 1.38
C LYS A 189 12.85 19.72 2.43
N TRP A 190 13.73 18.82 2.85
CA TRP A 190 13.42 17.78 3.83
C TRP A 190 13.16 18.32 5.25
N ARG A 191 13.78 19.44 5.64
CA ARG A 191 13.49 20.11 6.93
C ARG A 191 12.04 20.58 7.06
N ASN A 192 11.37 20.87 5.95
CA ASN A 192 9.95 21.24 5.98
C ASN A 192 9.02 20.04 6.16
N ILE A 193 9.54 18.82 5.96
CA ILE A 193 8.78 17.57 6.00
C ILE A 193 9.02 16.83 7.33
N ARG A 194 10.28 16.59 7.68
CA ARG A 194 10.68 15.79 8.84
C ARG A 194 10.21 16.43 10.14
N GLY A 195 9.52 15.65 10.98
CA GLY A 195 9.07 16.06 12.31
C GLY A 195 7.90 17.06 12.33
N ARG A 196 7.46 17.56 11.16
CA ARG A 196 6.33 18.50 11.03
C ARG A 196 5.19 17.92 10.22
N LYS A 197 5.51 17.31 9.09
CA LYS A 197 4.58 16.69 8.14
C LYS A 197 4.64 15.17 8.21
N VAL A 198 5.84 14.64 8.38
CA VAL A 198 6.11 13.21 8.51
C VAL A 198 6.84 12.95 9.82
N SER A 199 6.29 12.07 10.65
CA SER A 199 7.00 11.48 11.78
C SER A 199 7.44 10.06 11.44
N TYR A 200 8.56 9.62 12.00
CA TYR A 200 9.15 8.31 11.73
C TYR A 200 9.41 7.58 13.04
N ILE A 201 8.91 6.35 13.14
CA ILE A 201 9.17 5.43 14.24
C ILE A 201 10.07 4.31 13.67
N PRO A 202 11.34 4.22 14.08
CA PRO A 202 12.27 3.21 13.58
C PRO A 202 12.00 1.82 14.20
N GLN A 203 12.54 0.78 13.55
CA GLN A 203 12.46 -0.64 13.93
C GLN A 203 12.85 -0.95 15.38
N ASN A 204 13.80 -0.21 15.95
CA ASN A 204 14.19 -0.34 17.35
C ASN A 204 13.81 0.94 18.12
N PRO A 205 12.51 1.17 18.37
CA PRO A 205 12.06 2.41 19.02
C PRO A 205 12.68 2.56 20.41
N MET A 206 13.00 1.45 21.07
CA MET A 206 13.65 1.40 22.38
C MET A 206 14.99 2.14 22.45
N THR A 207 15.71 2.23 21.32
CA THR A 207 16.99 2.97 21.22
C THR A 207 16.80 4.44 20.82
N SER A 208 15.57 4.87 20.55
CA SER A 208 15.28 6.22 20.08
C SER A 208 15.21 7.26 21.20
N LEU A 209 15.05 6.83 22.45
CA LEU A 209 15.04 7.72 23.60
C LEU A 209 16.46 7.97 24.10
N ASN A 210 16.79 9.23 24.39
CA ASN A 210 18.04 9.59 25.03
C ASN A 210 18.04 9.13 26.51
N PRO A 211 18.90 8.18 26.91
CA PRO A 211 18.86 7.59 28.25
C PRO A 211 19.24 8.59 29.37
N THR A 212 19.91 9.69 29.05
CA THR A 212 20.34 10.72 30.01
C THR A 212 19.34 11.87 30.15
N MET A 213 18.22 11.82 29.42
CA MET A 213 17.18 12.85 29.45
C MET A 213 15.86 12.31 30.00
N LYS A 214 15.25 13.07 30.89
CA LYS A 214 13.89 12.77 31.40
C LYS A 214 12.87 12.76 30.27
N ILE A 215 11.85 11.91 30.39
CA ILE A 215 10.80 11.71 29.37
C ILE A 215 10.19 13.03 28.92
N TYR A 216 9.77 13.89 29.86
CA TYR A 216 9.13 15.16 29.52
C TYR A 216 10.06 16.08 28.70
N LYS A 217 11.38 16.05 28.94
CA LYS A 217 12.32 16.95 28.26
C LYS A 217 12.39 16.62 26.77
N GLN A 218 12.43 15.33 26.45
CA GLN A 218 12.51 14.85 25.07
C GLN A 218 11.22 15.17 24.29
N ILE A 219 10.04 14.99 24.92
CA ILE A 219 8.77 15.37 24.29
C ILE A 219 8.69 16.90 24.12
N LEU A 220 9.16 17.66 25.11
CA LEU A 220 9.18 19.12 25.07
C LEU A 220 10.05 19.67 23.94
N GLU A 221 11.17 19.02 23.60
CA GLU A 221 11.99 19.40 22.45
C GLU A 221 11.21 19.34 21.14
N VAL A 222 10.43 18.27 20.94
CA VAL A 222 9.56 18.14 19.76
C VAL A 222 8.53 19.28 19.74
N MET A 223 7.89 19.56 20.88
CA MET A 223 6.92 20.66 20.98
C MET A 223 7.55 22.01 20.67
N ASN A 224 8.79 22.27 21.10
CA ASN A 224 9.48 23.54 20.86
C ASN A 224 9.82 23.77 19.38
N LEU A 225 9.95 22.71 18.58
CA LEU A 225 10.19 22.79 17.13
C LEU A 225 8.91 22.97 16.30
N CYS A 226 7.74 22.78 16.93
CA CYS A 226 6.44 22.82 16.30
C CYS A 226 5.77 24.20 16.47
N ASP A 227 5.32 24.79 15.37
CA ASP A 227 4.74 26.13 15.36
C ASP A 227 3.46 26.23 16.23
N ARG A 228 2.71 25.13 16.36
CA ARG A 228 1.50 25.01 17.19
C ARG A 228 1.73 25.36 18.66
N TYR A 229 2.88 25.00 19.21
CA TYR A 229 3.17 25.14 20.63
C TYR A 229 4.01 26.38 20.95
N LYS A 230 4.30 27.24 19.96
CA LYS A 230 5.13 28.45 20.15
C LYS A 230 4.56 29.43 21.15
N ARG A 231 3.23 29.56 21.20
CA ARG A 231 2.53 30.49 22.10
C ARG A 231 2.27 29.92 23.49
N MET A 232 2.51 28.61 23.69
CA MET A 232 2.29 27.97 24.98
C MET A 232 3.50 28.16 25.90
N ASN A 233 3.22 28.49 27.15
CA ASN A 233 4.25 28.48 28.19
C ASN A 233 4.61 27.03 28.57
N ARG A 234 5.67 26.88 29.39
CA ARG A 234 6.16 25.56 29.79
C ARG A 234 5.10 24.75 30.56
N LYS A 235 4.30 25.38 31.42
CA LYS A 235 3.30 24.69 32.25
C LYS A 235 2.19 24.09 31.40
N GLU A 236 1.73 24.84 30.39
CA GLU A 236 0.75 24.37 29.40
C GLU A 236 1.30 23.20 28.57
N LYS A 237 2.55 23.28 28.12
CA LYS A 237 3.18 22.18 27.39
C LYS A 237 3.28 20.90 28.23
N ILE A 238 3.65 21.04 29.51
CA ILE A 238 3.69 19.89 30.42
C ILE A 238 2.31 19.28 30.63
N LYS A 239 1.26 20.10 30.72
CA LYS A 239 -0.13 19.62 30.81
C LYS A 239 -0.51 18.79 29.59
N GLU A 240 -0.26 19.30 28.38
CA GLU A 240 -0.50 18.58 27.12
C GLU A 240 0.27 17.24 27.06
N ILE A 241 1.53 17.22 27.52
CA ILE A 241 2.33 16.00 27.58
C ILE A 241 1.69 14.97 28.51
N ILE A 242 1.23 15.38 29.69
CA ILE A 242 0.58 14.49 30.66
C ILE A 242 -0.70 13.90 30.05
N GLU A 243 -1.57 14.74 29.49
CA GLU A 243 -2.83 14.31 28.89
C GLU A 243 -2.60 13.32 27.72
N LEU A 244 -1.60 13.58 26.88
CA LEU A 244 -1.25 12.67 25.78
C LEU A 244 -0.74 11.32 26.30
N LEU A 245 0.15 11.33 27.30
CA LEU A 245 0.71 10.09 27.85
C LEU A 245 -0.34 9.27 28.60
N GLU A 246 -1.27 9.91 29.32
CA GLU A 246 -2.41 9.23 29.96
C GLU A 246 -3.30 8.55 28.91
N LYS A 247 -3.65 9.29 27.85
CA LYS A 247 -4.41 8.74 26.72
C LYS A 247 -3.71 7.57 26.04
N PHE A 248 -2.38 7.56 26.05
CA PHE A 248 -1.58 6.48 25.46
C PHE A 248 -1.32 5.34 26.44
N GLY A 249 -1.96 5.34 27.61
CA GLY A 249 -1.92 4.25 28.58
C GLY A 249 -0.72 4.29 29.53
N ILE A 250 -0.08 5.45 29.71
CA ILE A 250 0.92 5.66 30.77
C ILE A 250 0.18 6.12 32.03
N SER A 251 -0.08 5.18 32.93
CA SER A 251 -0.66 5.48 34.26
C SER A 251 0.29 6.37 35.07
N ASN A 252 -0.26 7.20 35.96
CA ASN A 252 0.49 8.15 36.81
C ASN A 252 1.45 9.05 36.00
N SER A 253 1.03 9.48 34.80
CA SER A 253 1.87 10.26 33.89
C SER A 253 2.47 11.51 34.55
N LYS A 254 1.70 12.21 35.39
CA LYS A 254 2.18 13.40 36.13
C LYS A 254 3.48 13.18 36.92
N GLU A 255 3.66 11.99 37.48
CA GLU A 255 4.87 11.60 38.20
C GLU A 255 5.91 11.02 37.23
N ARG A 256 5.47 10.09 36.38
CA ARG A 256 6.33 9.32 35.48
C ARG A 256 7.02 10.15 34.41
N ILE A 257 6.48 11.30 34.03
CA ILE A 257 7.13 12.19 33.05
C ILE A 257 8.51 12.66 33.51
N LYS A 258 8.79 12.66 34.82
CA LYS A 258 10.06 13.07 35.42
C LYS A 258 11.12 11.96 35.47
N LEU A 259 10.74 10.74 35.11
CA LEU A 259 11.64 9.60 35.06
C LEU A 259 12.49 9.62 33.78
N TYR A 260 13.53 8.80 33.78
CA TYR A 260 14.40 8.51 32.66
C TYR A 260 13.92 7.27 31.91
N PRO A 261 14.36 7.06 30.64
CA PRO A 261 13.96 5.89 29.87
C PRO A 261 14.27 4.56 30.56
N HIS A 262 15.40 4.43 31.24
CA HIS A 262 15.77 3.17 31.91
C HIS A 262 14.81 2.76 33.04
N GLU A 263 14.04 3.69 33.58
CA GLU A 263 13.02 3.45 34.61
C GLU A 263 11.65 3.03 34.02
N PHE A 264 11.51 3.05 32.69
CA PHE A 264 10.30 2.63 31.97
C PHE A 264 10.42 1.18 31.47
N SER A 265 9.30 0.44 31.47
CA SER A 265 9.20 -0.86 30.80
C SER A 265 9.30 -0.73 29.27
N GLY A 266 9.51 -1.85 28.57
CA GLY A 266 9.54 -1.92 27.11
C GLY A 266 8.38 -1.21 26.43
N GLY A 267 7.16 -1.65 26.74
CA GLY A 267 5.94 -1.07 26.21
C GLY A 267 5.75 0.41 26.59
N MET A 268 6.17 0.83 27.79
CA MET A 268 6.08 2.24 28.18
C MET A 268 7.01 3.14 27.37
N ARG A 269 8.27 2.72 27.13
CA ARG A 269 9.20 3.47 26.27
C ARG A 269 8.66 3.60 24.86
N GLN A 270 8.08 2.53 24.33
CA GLN A 270 7.48 2.56 23.01
C GLN A 270 6.28 3.51 22.91
N ARG A 271 5.39 3.50 23.90
CA ARG A 271 4.28 4.48 24.00
C ARG A 271 4.79 5.92 24.02
N VAL A 272 5.90 6.18 24.72
CA VAL A 272 6.54 7.50 24.71
C VAL A 272 7.05 7.86 23.32
N VAL A 273 7.71 6.95 22.61
CA VAL A 273 8.18 7.20 21.23
C VAL A 273 7.01 7.48 20.29
N ILE A 274 5.92 6.71 20.41
CA ILE A 274 4.69 6.95 19.64
C ILE A 274 4.10 8.31 20.02
N ALA A 275 4.03 8.67 21.31
CA ALA A 275 3.56 9.99 21.76
C ALA A 275 4.41 11.13 21.18
N MET A 276 5.75 10.99 21.16
CA MET A 276 6.64 11.94 20.51
C MET A 276 6.39 12.07 19.01
N SER A 277 6.00 10.98 18.34
CA SER A 277 5.66 11.03 16.92
C SER A 277 4.33 11.77 16.65
N VAL A 278 3.38 11.69 17.58
CA VAL A 278 2.02 12.23 17.46
C VAL A 278 1.90 13.65 17.99
N ILE A 279 2.69 14.06 19.00
CA ILE A 279 2.62 15.40 19.60
C ILE A 279 2.82 16.50 18.54
N ALA A 280 3.68 16.27 17.54
CA ALA A 280 3.90 17.20 16.44
C ALA A 280 2.69 17.34 15.50
N ARG A 281 1.70 16.46 15.62
CA ARG A 281 0.49 16.36 14.78
C ARG A 281 0.84 16.31 13.29
N PRO A 282 1.69 15.35 12.88
CA PRO A 282 2.09 15.18 11.49
C PRO A 282 0.88 14.82 10.63
N ASP A 283 0.99 15.01 9.33
CA ASP A 283 0.00 14.52 8.37
C ASP A 283 0.11 13.00 8.19
N ILE A 284 1.32 12.44 8.38
CA ILE A 284 1.58 11.00 8.30
C ILE A 284 2.62 10.52 9.32
N ILE A 285 2.43 9.31 9.85
CA ILE A 285 3.42 8.55 10.61
C ILE A 285 3.88 7.36 9.77
N ILE A 286 5.20 7.18 9.68
CA ILE A 286 5.81 5.99 9.10
C ILE A 286 6.35 5.16 10.26
N ALA A 287 5.78 3.99 10.49
CA ALA A 287 6.21 3.08 11.53
C ALA A 287 6.89 1.87 10.88
N ASP A 288 8.22 1.81 11.00
CA ASP A 288 9.03 0.73 10.44
C ASP A 288 9.18 -0.35 11.50
N GLU A 289 8.44 -1.46 11.42
CA GLU A 289 8.50 -2.56 12.38
C GLU A 289 8.38 -2.13 13.85
N PRO A 290 7.37 -1.30 14.21
CA PRO A 290 7.33 -0.70 15.53
C PRO A 290 7.17 -1.76 16.62
N THR A 291 6.45 -2.86 16.38
CA THR A 291 6.10 -3.86 17.40
C THR A 291 7.09 -5.02 17.50
N THR A 292 8.20 -4.98 16.78
CA THR A 292 9.20 -6.05 16.84
C THR A 292 9.77 -6.16 18.26
N ALA A 293 10.00 -7.40 18.72
CA ALA A 293 10.53 -7.72 20.05
C ALA A 293 9.65 -7.32 21.26
N LEU A 294 8.35 -7.10 21.06
CA LEU A 294 7.38 -6.98 22.15
C LEU A 294 6.70 -8.30 22.46
N ASP A 295 6.26 -8.47 23.72
CA ASP A 295 5.34 -9.55 24.06
C ASP A 295 3.98 -9.34 23.33
N PRO A 296 3.24 -10.42 23.02
CA PRO A 296 1.96 -10.35 22.33
C PRO A 296 0.93 -9.42 23.00
N THR A 297 0.92 -9.35 24.33
CA THR A 297 -0.03 -8.53 25.10
C THR A 297 0.24 -7.03 24.90
N ILE A 298 1.49 -6.61 25.02
CA ILE A 298 1.95 -5.24 24.80
C ILE A 298 1.79 -4.88 23.33
N GLN A 299 2.10 -5.80 22.41
CA GLN A 299 1.92 -5.62 20.98
C GLN A 299 0.47 -5.27 20.64
N ALA A 300 -0.51 -6.07 21.10
CA ALA A 300 -1.92 -5.80 20.86
C ALA A 300 -2.33 -4.40 21.36
N SER A 301 -1.85 -4.01 22.54
CA SER A 301 -2.14 -2.69 23.09
C SER A 301 -1.50 -1.55 22.28
N VAL A 302 -0.29 -1.74 21.75
CA VAL A 302 0.38 -0.78 20.86
C VAL A 302 -0.35 -0.67 19.51
N LEU A 303 -0.83 -1.79 18.94
CA LEU A 303 -1.59 -1.78 17.69
C LEU A 303 -2.90 -0.99 17.85
N SER A 304 -3.58 -1.12 19.00
CA SER A 304 -4.75 -0.32 19.33
C SER A 304 -4.46 1.19 19.37
N LEU A 305 -3.26 1.60 19.79
CA LEU A 305 -2.86 3.02 19.74
C LEU A 305 -2.78 3.53 18.30
N PHE A 306 -2.25 2.75 17.36
CA PHE A 306 -2.20 3.17 15.95
C PHE A 306 -3.60 3.35 15.35
N LYS A 307 -4.58 2.50 15.74
CA LYS A 307 -6.00 2.70 15.37
C LYS A 307 -6.55 4.01 15.92
N ILE A 308 -6.28 4.31 17.20
CA ILE A 308 -6.68 5.58 17.84
C ILE A 308 -6.03 6.77 17.11
N ILE A 309 -4.75 6.69 16.77
CA ILE A 309 -4.02 7.75 16.08
C ILE A 309 -4.63 8.01 14.69
N ALA A 310 -4.89 6.97 13.91
CA ALA A 310 -5.51 7.14 12.60
C ALA A 310 -6.92 7.77 12.70
N LYS A 311 -7.75 7.27 13.61
CA LYS A 311 -9.16 7.70 13.72
C LYS A 311 -9.32 9.06 14.41
N GLU A 312 -8.75 9.23 15.59
CA GLU A 312 -8.99 10.42 16.43
C GLU A 312 -8.07 11.59 16.10
N TYR A 313 -6.85 11.30 15.64
CA TYR A 313 -5.90 12.36 15.25
C TYR A 313 -5.95 12.64 13.75
N ASN A 314 -6.68 11.82 12.97
CA ASN A 314 -6.82 11.92 11.52
C ASN A 314 -5.45 11.96 10.80
N ILE A 315 -4.53 11.12 11.28
CA ILE A 315 -3.15 11.00 10.80
C ILE A 315 -3.06 9.77 9.91
N ALA A 316 -2.51 9.91 8.71
CA ALA A 316 -2.21 8.77 7.85
C ALA A 316 -1.10 7.91 8.45
N ILE A 317 -1.10 6.60 8.24
CA ILE A 317 -0.06 5.71 8.75
C ILE A 317 0.44 4.80 7.64
N ILE A 318 1.75 4.77 7.43
CA ILE A 318 2.43 3.65 6.74
C ILE A 318 2.98 2.73 7.83
N PHE A 319 2.47 1.51 7.87
CA PHE A 319 2.89 0.50 8.83
C PHE A 319 3.69 -0.59 8.13
N VAL A 320 4.98 -0.70 8.43
CA VAL A 320 5.84 -1.75 7.88
C VAL A 320 5.89 -2.90 8.87
N SER A 321 5.67 -4.11 8.38
CA SER A 321 5.81 -5.34 9.16
C SER A 321 6.35 -6.47 8.28
N HIS A 322 6.93 -7.49 8.89
CA HIS A 322 7.10 -8.80 8.27
C HIS A 322 6.05 -9.80 8.77
N ASP A 323 5.29 -9.46 9.81
CA ASP A 323 4.18 -10.26 10.35
C ASP A 323 2.85 -9.82 9.72
N ILE A 324 2.25 -10.74 8.98
CA ILE A 324 0.98 -10.54 8.27
C ILE A 324 -0.24 -10.52 9.22
N SER A 325 -0.14 -11.15 10.40
CA SER A 325 -1.18 -11.15 11.44
C SER A 325 -1.34 -9.77 12.08
N VAL A 326 -0.23 -9.04 12.22
CA VAL A 326 -0.25 -7.64 12.64
C VAL A 326 -0.94 -6.76 11.59
N ILE A 327 -0.62 -7.00 10.32
CA ILE A 327 -1.20 -6.25 9.19
C ILE A 327 -2.70 -6.49 9.08
N SER A 328 -3.16 -7.74 9.21
CA SER A 328 -4.58 -8.09 9.19
C SER A 328 -5.38 -7.40 10.29
N THR A 329 -4.77 -7.25 11.47
CA THR A 329 -5.42 -6.62 12.62
C THR A 329 -5.54 -5.10 12.46
N LEU A 330 -4.55 -4.46 11.82
CA LEU A 330 -4.37 -3.01 11.89
C LEU A 330 -4.74 -2.25 10.60
N CYS A 331 -4.39 -2.78 9.43
CA CYS A 331 -4.36 -1.99 8.20
C CYS A 331 -5.72 -1.96 7.46
N ASP A 332 -5.99 -0.86 6.77
CA ASP A 332 -7.13 -0.70 5.86
C ASP A 332 -6.79 -1.22 4.46
N HIS A 333 -5.55 -0.97 4.02
CA HIS A 333 -5.01 -1.36 2.72
C HIS A 333 -3.65 -2.03 2.89
N VAL A 334 -3.34 -3.03 2.07
CA VAL A 334 -2.11 -3.81 2.19
C VAL A 334 -1.35 -3.80 0.88
N ASN A 335 -0.02 -3.66 0.95
CA ASN A 335 0.90 -3.77 -0.17
C ASN A 335 1.94 -4.85 0.14
N VAL A 336 1.91 -5.94 -0.61
CA VAL A 336 2.82 -7.07 -0.49
C VAL A 336 4.06 -6.79 -1.33
N PHE A 337 5.22 -6.74 -0.67
CA PHE A 337 6.52 -6.47 -1.24
C PHE A 337 7.30 -7.75 -1.47
N TYR A 338 7.81 -7.91 -2.69
CA TYR A 338 8.79 -8.93 -3.02
C TYR A 338 9.86 -8.34 -3.95
N ALA A 339 11.12 -8.63 -3.67
CA ALA A 339 12.27 -8.24 -4.50
C ALA A 339 12.21 -6.78 -5.01
N GLY A 340 11.86 -5.82 -4.15
CA GLY A 340 11.88 -4.40 -4.50
C GLY A 340 10.65 -3.87 -5.24
N ARG A 341 9.59 -4.68 -5.36
CA ARG A 341 8.34 -4.33 -6.03
C ARG A 341 7.15 -4.65 -5.15
N ILE A 342 6.04 -3.97 -5.40
CA ILE A 342 4.72 -4.39 -4.93
C ILE A 342 4.25 -5.48 -5.89
N VAL A 343 4.04 -6.69 -5.37
CA VAL A 343 3.56 -7.84 -6.14
C VAL A 343 2.06 -8.06 -5.97
N GLU A 344 1.47 -7.54 -4.90
CA GLU A 344 0.03 -7.52 -4.71
C GLU A 344 -0.37 -6.35 -3.84
N THR A 345 -1.45 -5.67 -4.17
CA THR A 345 -1.98 -4.53 -3.41
C THR A 345 -3.50 -4.59 -3.44
N ALA A 346 -4.12 -4.47 -2.26
CA ALA A 346 -5.57 -4.57 -2.13
C ALA A 346 -6.06 -3.96 -0.81
N PRO A 347 -7.36 -3.60 -0.72
CA PRO A 347 -8.03 -3.44 0.57
C PRO A 347 -7.87 -4.71 1.42
N LYS A 348 -7.74 -4.55 2.74
CA LYS A 348 -7.52 -5.66 3.68
C LYS A 348 -8.44 -6.84 3.38
N TYR A 349 -9.75 -6.62 3.37
CA TYR A 349 -10.73 -7.69 3.20
C TYR A 349 -10.48 -8.51 1.93
N GLU A 350 -10.20 -7.86 0.80
CA GLU A 350 -9.98 -8.55 -0.48
C GLU A 350 -8.66 -9.31 -0.50
N LEU A 351 -7.59 -8.75 0.09
CA LEU A 351 -6.32 -9.46 0.19
C LEU A 351 -6.48 -10.79 0.94
N PHE A 352 -7.15 -10.78 2.10
CA PHE A 352 -7.26 -11.97 2.94
C PHE A 352 -8.34 -12.95 2.48
N THR A 353 -9.30 -12.52 1.65
CA THR A 353 -10.39 -13.39 1.16
C THR A 353 -10.23 -13.84 -0.29
N ASN A 354 -9.39 -13.16 -1.06
CA ASN A 354 -9.26 -13.34 -2.51
C ASN A 354 -7.83 -13.07 -3.03
N ALA A 355 -6.79 -13.32 -2.22
CA ALA A 355 -5.40 -13.19 -2.66
C ALA A 355 -5.15 -13.87 -4.01
N LYS A 356 -4.33 -13.26 -4.86
CA LYS A 356 -4.04 -13.74 -6.23
C LYS A 356 -2.59 -14.10 -6.45
N HIS A 357 -1.65 -13.44 -5.79
CA HIS A 357 -0.24 -13.69 -6.02
C HIS A 357 0.24 -14.93 -5.25
N PRO A 358 0.93 -15.89 -5.88
CA PRO A 358 1.45 -17.08 -5.19
C PRO A 358 2.34 -16.79 -3.97
N TYR A 359 3.14 -15.71 -4.01
CA TYR A 359 3.88 -15.25 -2.83
C TYR A 359 2.96 -14.82 -1.68
N THR A 360 1.85 -14.12 -1.96
CA THR A 360 0.85 -13.77 -0.94
C THR A 360 0.19 -15.01 -0.38
N TRP A 361 -0.09 -16.02 -1.20
CA TRP A 361 -0.57 -17.33 -0.73
C TRP A 361 0.41 -17.99 0.22
N ALA A 362 1.71 -17.95 -0.08
CA ALA A 362 2.75 -18.47 0.80
C ALA A 362 2.79 -17.73 2.15
N LEU A 363 2.72 -16.39 2.13
CA LEU A 363 2.65 -15.58 3.35
C LEU A 363 1.42 -15.90 4.19
N LEU A 364 0.24 -15.99 3.58
CA LEU A 364 -1.00 -16.35 4.27
C LEU A 364 -0.92 -17.77 4.84
N SER A 365 -0.38 -18.72 4.07
CA SER A 365 -0.24 -20.12 4.53
C SER A 365 0.71 -20.26 5.73
N SER A 366 1.63 -19.31 5.92
CA SER A 366 2.53 -19.27 7.08
C SER A 366 1.89 -18.71 8.36
N MET A 367 0.64 -18.22 8.30
CA MET A 367 -0.06 -17.73 9.49
C MET A 367 -0.38 -18.90 10.44
N PRO A 368 -0.07 -18.78 11.74
CA PRO A 368 -0.44 -19.80 12.71
C PRO A 368 -1.96 -19.88 12.84
N GLN A 369 -2.53 -21.08 12.70
CA GLN A 369 -3.96 -21.33 12.86
C GLN A 369 -4.27 -21.68 14.32
N SER A 370 -5.26 -21.00 14.92
CA SER A 370 -5.60 -21.16 16.34
C SER A 370 -6.15 -22.53 16.74
N ASN A 371 -6.56 -23.38 15.78
CA ASN A 371 -7.38 -24.57 16.06
C ASN A 371 -6.74 -25.91 15.63
N ASN A 372 -5.54 -25.92 15.06
CA ASN A 372 -4.90 -27.16 14.62
C ASN A 372 -3.65 -27.41 15.47
N GLY A 373 -3.83 -28.07 16.61
CA GLY A 373 -2.72 -28.73 17.28
C GLY A 373 -2.13 -29.77 16.31
N GLU A 374 -0.83 -29.71 16.08
CA GLU A 374 -0.02 -30.73 15.37
C GLU A 374 0.16 -30.66 13.84
N SER A 375 -0.27 -29.60 13.14
CA SER A 375 0.16 -29.44 11.73
C SER A 375 1.50 -28.70 11.61
N GLU A 376 2.45 -29.24 10.85
CA GLU A 376 3.69 -28.52 10.49
C GLU A 376 3.35 -27.15 9.89
N LEU A 377 4.04 -26.11 10.38
CA LEU A 377 3.89 -24.76 9.84
C LEU A 377 4.41 -24.72 8.41
N PHE A 378 3.63 -24.12 7.50
CA PHE A 378 4.06 -23.94 6.12
C PHE A 378 5.33 -23.09 6.07
N THR A 379 6.39 -23.63 5.47
CA THR A 379 7.62 -22.90 5.18
C THR A 379 7.73 -22.66 3.67
N LEU A 380 8.14 -21.45 3.30
CA LEU A 380 8.37 -21.11 1.90
C LEU A 380 9.80 -21.50 1.52
N ASP A 381 9.90 -22.49 0.63
CA ASP A 381 11.17 -23.05 0.16
C ASP A 381 12.11 -22.00 -0.45
N GLY A 382 13.42 -22.24 -0.29
CA GLY A 382 14.49 -21.42 -0.87
C GLY A 382 14.74 -20.09 -0.16
N SER A 383 15.72 -19.35 -0.67
CA SER A 383 16.15 -18.07 -0.09
C SER A 383 15.62 -16.87 -0.89
N PRO A 384 15.41 -15.70 -0.25
CA PRO A 384 15.11 -14.47 -0.96
C PRO A 384 16.16 -14.14 -2.03
N PRO A 385 15.76 -13.54 -3.17
CA PRO A 385 16.68 -13.28 -4.27
C PRO A 385 17.67 -12.16 -3.91
N ASN A 386 18.88 -12.25 -4.47
CA ASN A 386 19.89 -11.19 -4.34
C ASN A 386 19.63 -10.09 -5.38
N PHE A 387 19.44 -8.85 -4.92
CA PHE A 387 19.21 -7.68 -5.79
C PHE A 387 20.34 -7.42 -6.79
N SER A 388 21.56 -7.88 -6.51
CA SER A 388 22.70 -7.74 -7.42
C SER A 388 22.64 -8.71 -8.61
N SER A 389 21.80 -9.74 -8.53
CA SER A 389 21.70 -10.83 -9.50
C SER A 389 20.26 -11.35 -9.58
N LEU A 390 19.32 -10.46 -9.88
CA LEU A 390 17.94 -10.84 -10.12
C LEU A 390 17.82 -11.61 -11.46
N PRO A 391 16.90 -12.59 -11.56
CA PRO A 391 16.62 -13.24 -12.83
C PRO A 391 16.01 -12.25 -13.84
N ALA A 392 15.98 -12.65 -15.12
CA ALA A 392 15.41 -11.83 -16.19
C ALA A 392 13.88 -11.68 -16.08
N GLY A 393 13.19 -12.77 -15.68
CA GLY A 393 11.75 -12.79 -15.41
C GLY A 393 11.39 -12.44 -13.96
N ASP A 394 10.23 -12.90 -13.51
CA ASP A 394 9.75 -12.74 -12.13
C ASP A 394 10.77 -13.31 -11.12
N PRO A 395 11.28 -12.50 -10.18
CA PRO A 395 12.15 -12.97 -9.11
C PRO A 395 11.54 -14.05 -8.22
N PHE A 396 10.21 -14.17 -8.17
CA PHE A 396 9.56 -15.23 -7.39
C PHE A 396 9.44 -16.55 -8.15
N SER A 397 9.67 -16.57 -9.48
CA SER A 397 9.53 -17.76 -10.35
C SER A 397 10.20 -19.03 -9.80
N VAL A 398 11.44 -18.90 -9.29
CA VAL A 398 12.24 -20.03 -8.77
C VAL A 398 11.66 -20.62 -7.47
N ARG A 399 10.90 -19.83 -6.69
CA ARG A 399 10.24 -20.26 -5.45
C ARG A 399 8.74 -20.49 -5.62
N ASN A 400 8.20 -20.19 -6.80
CA ASN A 400 6.78 -20.29 -7.09
C ASN A 400 6.41 -21.70 -7.56
N LYS A 401 5.71 -22.45 -6.72
CA LYS A 401 5.16 -23.79 -7.05
C LYS A 401 4.16 -23.78 -8.22
N TYR A 402 3.68 -22.59 -8.60
CA TYR A 402 2.73 -22.35 -9.67
C TYR A 402 3.34 -21.51 -10.82
N ALA A 403 4.67 -21.46 -10.94
CA ALA A 403 5.35 -20.71 -11.99
C ALA A 403 4.95 -21.22 -13.38
N LEU A 404 4.62 -20.28 -14.26
CA LEU A 404 4.43 -20.50 -15.68
C LEU A 404 5.74 -20.25 -16.44
N GLU A 405 5.86 -20.75 -17.66
CA GLU A 405 7.04 -20.50 -18.51
C GLU A 405 7.30 -19.00 -18.72
N ALA A 406 6.23 -18.18 -18.74
CA ALA A 406 6.31 -16.73 -18.84
C ALA A 406 7.01 -16.09 -17.62
N ASP A 407 6.85 -16.64 -16.41
CA ASP A 407 7.46 -16.11 -15.19
C ASP A 407 9.00 -16.16 -15.27
N PHE A 408 9.59 -17.11 -16.00
CA PHE A 408 11.04 -17.20 -16.16
C PHE A 408 11.60 -16.23 -17.21
N LYS A 409 10.73 -15.66 -18.06
CA LYS A 409 11.13 -14.80 -19.20
C LYS A 409 10.84 -13.32 -18.95
N GLU A 410 9.69 -13.01 -18.35
CA GLU A 410 9.21 -11.64 -18.16
C GLU A 410 8.54 -11.46 -16.79
N GLU A 411 8.76 -10.31 -16.17
CA GLU A 411 8.03 -9.92 -14.96
C GLU A 411 6.58 -9.54 -15.30
N PRO A 412 5.58 -10.08 -14.59
CA PRO A 412 4.19 -9.68 -14.78
C PRO A 412 3.96 -8.22 -14.36
N PRO A 413 3.18 -7.43 -15.12
CA PRO A 413 2.73 -6.11 -14.67
C PRO A 413 1.73 -6.26 -13.53
N LEU A 414 1.48 -5.19 -12.76
CA LEU A 414 0.34 -5.15 -11.84
C LEU A 414 -0.97 -5.20 -12.65
N ILE A 415 -1.64 -6.35 -12.60
CA ILE A 415 -2.92 -6.60 -13.29
C ILE A 415 -4.04 -6.41 -12.27
N ARG A 416 -5.07 -5.64 -12.64
CA ARG A 416 -6.26 -5.46 -11.81
C ARG A 416 -7.03 -6.78 -11.71
N VAL A 417 -7.44 -7.15 -10.51
CA VAL A 417 -8.23 -8.35 -10.26
C VAL A 417 -9.66 -8.12 -10.76
N PRO A 418 -10.22 -9.01 -11.60
CA PRO A 418 -11.60 -8.88 -12.08
C PRO A 418 -12.60 -8.76 -10.92
N GLY A 419 -13.56 -7.83 -11.06
CA GLY A 419 -14.58 -7.57 -10.03
C GLY A 419 -14.15 -6.70 -8.85
N SER A 420 -12.87 -6.30 -8.75
CA SER A 420 -12.38 -5.39 -7.71
C SER A 420 -12.10 -4.00 -8.25
N ILE A 421 -12.23 -2.95 -7.42
CA ILE A 421 -11.87 -1.57 -7.74
C ILE A 421 -10.37 -1.32 -7.52
N ASP A 422 -9.84 -1.77 -6.38
CA ASP A 422 -8.52 -1.39 -5.87
C ASP A 422 -7.59 -2.60 -5.58
N HIS A 423 -7.88 -3.78 -6.12
CA HIS A 423 -7.02 -4.97 -6.01
C HIS A 423 -6.22 -5.21 -7.29
N TYR A 424 -4.90 -5.25 -7.17
CA TYR A 424 -3.98 -5.55 -8.25
C TYR A 424 -2.97 -6.60 -7.81
N ALA A 425 -2.60 -7.51 -8.71
CA ALA A 425 -1.52 -8.48 -8.48
C ALA A 425 -0.63 -8.60 -9.72
N ALA A 426 0.67 -8.71 -9.49
CA ALA A 426 1.69 -8.93 -10.51
C ALA A 426 1.90 -10.43 -10.69
N THR A 427 0.95 -11.11 -11.34
CA THR A 427 1.08 -12.56 -11.62
C THR A 427 0.50 -12.89 -12.98
N TRP A 428 1.20 -13.74 -13.75
CA TRP A 428 0.68 -14.27 -15.00
C TRP A 428 -0.55 -15.17 -14.80
N LEU A 429 -0.83 -15.66 -13.58
CA LEU A 429 -2.04 -16.45 -13.29
C LEU A 429 -3.35 -15.68 -13.51
N LEU A 430 -3.32 -14.34 -13.50
CA LEU A 430 -4.48 -13.51 -13.84
C LEU A 430 -4.72 -13.36 -15.35
N HIS A 431 -3.78 -13.78 -16.18
CA HIS A 431 -3.95 -13.67 -17.63
C HIS A 431 -5.04 -14.65 -18.12
N PRO A 432 -5.94 -14.25 -19.05
CA PRO A 432 -7.08 -15.10 -19.47
C PRO A 432 -6.73 -16.47 -20.04
N LYS A 433 -5.52 -16.61 -20.61
CA LYS A 433 -5.01 -17.88 -21.17
C LYS A 433 -4.29 -18.76 -20.14
N SER A 434 -4.14 -18.30 -18.91
CA SER A 434 -3.41 -19.02 -17.87
C SER A 434 -4.25 -20.16 -17.29
N PRO A 435 -3.61 -21.22 -16.77
CA PRO A 435 -4.33 -22.30 -16.10
C PRO A 435 -5.08 -21.75 -14.87
N LYS A 436 -6.29 -22.25 -14.65
CA LYS A 436 -7.07 -21.91 -13.46
C LYS A 436 -6.52 -22.66 -12.24
N VAL A 437 -5.62 -22.01 -11.53
CA VAL A 437 -5.00 -22.53 -10.30
C VAL A 437 -5.84 -22.10 -9.09
N LYS A 438 -6.11 -23.04 -8.19
CA LYS A 438 -6.72 -22.74 -6.88
C LYS A 438 -5.63 -22.47 -5.84
N PRO A 439 -5.87 -21.54 -4.90
CA PRO A 439 -4.94 -21.30 -3.81
C PRO A 439 -4.83 -22.53 -2.89
N PRO A 440 -3.75 -22.64 -2.09
CA PRO A 440 -3.62 -23.69 -1.08
C PRO A 440 -4.80 -23.69 -0.08
N ASN A 441 -5.17 -24.86 0.45
CA ASN A 441 -6.27 -25.01 1.41
C ASN A 441 -6.13 -24.09 2.63
N GLN A 442 -4.89 -23.83 3.10
CA GLN A 442 -4.62 -22.93 4.22
C GLN A 442 -5.14 -21.51 3.95
N VAL A 443 -5.00 -21.02 2.72
CA VAL A 443 -5.49 -19.71 2.30
C VAL A 443 -7.01 -19.68 2.30
N ASP A 444 -7.66 -20.76 1.84
CA ASP A 444 -9.13 -20.88 1.86
C ASP A 444 -9.69 -20.90 3.30
N VAL A 445 -8.99 -21.53 4.24
CA VAL A 445 -9.36 -21.51 5.67
C VAL A 445 -9.32 -20.09 6.22
N ILE A 446 -8.25 -19.34 5.96
CA ILE A 446 -8.12 -17.93 6.37
C ILE A 446 -9.21 -17.08 5.73
N ALA A 447 -9.48 -17.29 4.44
CA ALA A 447 -10.53 -16.57 3.72
C ALA A 447 -11.92 -16.81 4.33
N LYS A 448 -12.22 -18.02 4.81
CA LYS A 448 -13.47 -18.33 5.52
C LYS A 448 -13.52 -17.63 6.88
N GLN A 449 -12.46 -17.71 7.67
CA GLN A 449 -12.38 -17.07 8.98
C GLN A 449 -12.58 -15.55 8.88
N VAL A 450 -11.88 -14.89 7.95
CA VAL A 450 -12.02 -13.43 7.75
C VAL A 450 -13.43 -13.06 7.29
N LYS A 451 -14.10 -13.90 6.49
CA LYS A 451 -15.51 -13.69 6.09
C LYS A 451 -16.45 -13.79 7.28
N GLU A 452 -16.18 -14.69 8.23
CA GLU A 452 -16.97 -14.83 9.47
C GLU A 452 -16.75 -13.64 10.41
N ASP A 453 -15.49 -13.26 10.65
CA ASP A 453 -15.14 -12.10 11.47
C ASP A 453 -15.79 -10.81 10.95
N PHE A 454 -15.76 -10.58 9.63
CA PHE A 454 -16.41 -9.42 9.01
C PHE A 454 -17.94 -9.44 9.08
N LYS A 455 -18.58 -10.62 9.15
CA LYS A 455 -20.02 -10.72 9.37
C LYS A 455 -20.37 -10.32 10.80
N ASN A 456 -19.57 -10.75 11.77
CA ASN A 456 -19.76 -10.47 13.18
C ASN A 456 -19.50 -8.99 13.52
N GLU A 457 -18.54 -8.32 12.86
CA GLU A 457 -18.29 -6.87 13.06
C GLU A 457 -19.42 -5.95 12.53
N LYS A 458 -20.32 -6.46 11.67
CA LYS A 458 -21.45 -5.70 11.10
C LYS A 458 -22.76 -5.88 11.86
N GLN A 459 -22.85 -6.88 12.72
CA GLN A 459 -23.96 -7.10 13.66
C GLN A 459 -23.71 -6.28 14.93
#